data_AF-A0A6G7YI42-F1
#
_entry.id   AF-A0A6G7YI42-F1
#
_cell.length_a   1.000
_cell.length_b   1.000
_cell.length_c   1.000
_cell.angle_alpha   90.00
_cell.angle_beta   90.00
_cell.angle_gamma   90.00
#
_symmetry.space_group_name_H-M   'P 1'
#
loop_
_entity.id
_entity.type
_entity.pdbx_description
1 polymer ?
#
loop_
_entity_poly.entity_id
_entity_poly.type
_entity_poly.pdbx_seq_one_letter_code
_entity_poly.pdbx_strand_id
1 'polypeptide(L)'
;MPFLPFTFSIVGVQKAGTSTLQWMLNQHPQVARPPRKEMGWFDVDEQTWHDADHSSYGIAHARPIHRALGDATPRYLLMPGALERMHDKRPEMRLIGIFRDPIDRLVSQWVMVRARQPDRAPDWPEMIAWRPEDFPTSMPPEFTGPGAGRSSCEPRASSAATTVGRSATG
;
A
#
# COMPACT_ATOMS: atom_id res chain seq x y z
N MET A 1 13.92 5.55 31.28
CA MET A 1 13.52 4.44 30.39
C MET A 1 14.28 4.59 29.09
N PRO A 2 14.73 3.50 28.43
CA PRO A 2 15.53 3.62 27.22
C PRO A 2 14.68 4.07 26.03
N PHE A 3 15.32 4.81 25.12
CA PHE A 3 14.80 5.06 23.79
C PHE A 3 14.66 3.73 23.03
N LEU A 4 13.54 3.54 22.34
CA LEU A 4 13.28 2.37 21.50
C LEU A 4 13.06 2.86 20.05
N PRO A 5 13.99 2.58 19.13
CA PRO A 5 13.80 2.91 17.73
C PRO A 5 12.71 2.04 17.08
N PHE A 6 12.18 2.49 15.94
CA PHE A 6 11.37 1.62 15.09
C PHE A 6 12.22 0.48 14.53
N THR A 7 11.79 -0.75 14.77
CA THR A 7 12.50 -1.98 14.39
C THR A 7 11.88 -2.67 13.17
N PHE A 8 10.63 -2.35 12.87
CA PHE A 8 9.94 -2.84 11.68
C PHE A 8 8.97 -1.79 11.15
N SER A 9 8.64 -1.90 9.86
CA SER A 9 7.69 -1.01 9.19
C SER A 9 6.74 -1.82 8.31
N ILE A 10 5.43 -1.62 8.49
CA ILE A 10 4.38 -2.11 7.59
C ILE A 10 4.25 -1.08 6.46
N VAL A 11 4.94 -1.34 5.35
CA VAL A 11 5.16 -0.37 4.27
C VAL A 11 4.02 -0.30 3.26
N GLY A 12 3.13 -1.31 3.25
CA GLY A 12 2.05 -1.35 2.29
C GLY A 12 1.30 -2.67 2.23
N VAL A 13 0.30 -2.77 1.34
CA VAL A 13 -0.27 -1.66 0.56
C VAL A 13 -1.51 -1.07 1.23
N GLN A 14 -1.84 0.18 0.90
CA GLN A 14 -3.08 0.80 1.36
C GLN A 14 -4.28 -0.09 0.99
N LYS A 15 -5.21 -0.24 1.94
CA LYS A 15 -6.43 -1.05 1.80
C LYS A 15 -6.22 -2.57 1.73
N ALA A 16 -5.04 -3.07 2.11
CA ALA A 16 -4.76 -4.50 2.29
C ALA A 16 -4.83 -4.99 3.74
N GLY A 17 -5.37 -4.20 4.68
CA GLY A 17 -5.53 -4.63 6.09
C GLY A 17 -4.36 -4.30 7.03
N THR A 18 -3.49 -3.36 6.64
CA THR A 18 -2.35 -2.89 7.45
C THR A 18 -2.73 -2.42 8.85
N SER A 19 -3.89 -1.75 9.01
CA SER A 19 -4.43 -1.35 10.32
C SER A 19 -4.71 -2.54 11.23
N THR A 20 -5.31 -3.60 10.67
CA THR A 20 -5.63 -4.82 11.41
C THR A 20 -4.35 -5.52 11.83
N LEU A 21 -3.37 -5.66 10.92
CA LEU A 21 -2.07 -6.25 11.28
C LEU A 21 -1.37 -5.45 12.38
N GLN A 22 -1.30 -4.11 12.25
CA GLN A 22 -0.69 -3.28 13.28
C GLN A 22 -1.40 -3.43 14.62
N TRP A 23 -2.74 -3.48 14.62
CA TRP A 23 -3.52 -3.71 15.83
C TRP A 23 -3.19 -5.07 16.47
N MET A 24 -3.10 -6.14 15.69
CA MET A 24 -2.74 -7.49 16.17
C MET A 24 -1.32 -7.52 16.74
N LEU A 25 -0.33 -6.95 16.05
CA LEU A 25 1.06 -6.90 16.53
C LEU A 25 1.18 -6.12 17.84
N ASN A 26 0.44 -5.02 17.98
CA ASN A 26 0.40 -4.23 19.21
C ASN A 26 -0.22 -4.97 20.42
N GLN A 27 -0.84 -6.14 20.24
CA GLN A 27 -1.31 -6.96 21.36
C GLN A 27 -0.18 -7.78 21.99
N HIS A 28 0.96 -7.95 21.31
CA HIS A 28 2.06 -8.73 21.84
C HIS A 28 2.79 -7.96 22.96
N PRO A 29 3.06 -8.58 24.13
CA PRO A 29 3.60 -7.87 25.30
C PRO A 29 5.01 -7.27 25.08
N GLN A 30 5.75 -7.77 24.09
CA GLN A 30 7.07 -7.24 23.71
C GLN A 30 7.01 -6.19 22.59
N VAL A 31 5.84 -5.84 22.07
CA VAL A 31 5.68 -4.81 21.03
C VAL A 31 5.18 -3.54 21.70
N ALA A 32 5.96 -2.47 21.59
CA ALA A 32 5.54 -1.15 22.02
C ALA A 32 4.52 -0.58 21.02
N ARG A 33 3.51 0.12 21.56
CA ARG A 33 2.54 0.83 20.74
C ARG A 33 3.15 2.15 20.24
N PRO A 34 3.07 2.46 18.93
CA PRO A 34 3.56 3.73 18.41
C PRO A 34 2.69 4.90 18.88
N PRO A 35 3.23 6.13 18.90
CA PRO A 35 2.51 7.32 19.37
C PRO A 35 1.32 7.67 18.48
N ARG A 36 1.41 7.37 17.18
CA ARG A 36 0.33 7.51 16.21
C ARG A 36 0.45 6.45 15.12
N LYS A 37 -0.65 6.21 14.40
CA LYS A 37 -0.62 5.43 13.16
C LYS A 37 -0.16 6.33 12.01
N GLU A 38 0.48 5.72 11.01
CA GLU A 38 1.02 6.38 9.82
C GLU A 38 2.01 7.49 10.21
N MET A 39 3.21 7.10 10.67
CA MET A 39 4.22 8.08 11.10
C MET A 39 4.63 9.02 9.99
N GLY A 40 4.63 8.54 8.73
CA GLY A 40 4.96 9.36 7.56
C GLY A 40 6.41 9.85 7.52
N TRP A 41 7.31 9.22 8.27
CA TRP A 41 8.68 9.68 8.48
C TRP A 41 9.51 9.71 7.19
N PHE A 42 9.35 8.68 6.36
CA PHE A 42 10.07 8.53 5.10
C PHE A 42 9.31 9.11 3.89
N ASP A 43 8.15 9.70 4.13
CA ASP A 43 7.19 10.16 3.12
C ASP A 43 7.25 11.69 2.98
N VAL A 44 8.45 12.16 2.64
CA VAL A 44 8.80 13.57 2.52
C VAL A 44 9.66 13.79 1.27
N ASP A 45 9.78 15.01 0.78
CA ASP A 45 10.73 15.33 -0.28
C ASP A 45 12.20 15.17 0.19
N GLU A 46 13.13 15.20 -0.75
CA GLU A 46 14.55 14.98 -0.48
C GLU A 46 15.17 16.07 0.39
N GLN A 47 14.79 17.33 0.19
CA GLN A 47 15.29 18.44 1.01
C GLN A 47 14.87 18.27 2.48
N THR A 48 13.57 18.06 2.72
CA THR A 48 13.01 17.80 4.05
C THR A 48 13.63 16.57 4.69
N TRP A 49 13.92 15.54 3.90
CA TRP A 49 14.62 14.36 4.37
C TRP A 49 16.02 14.69 4.90
N HIS A 50 16.82 15.45 4.15
CA HIS A 50 18.19 15.79 4.55
C HIS A 50 18.25 16.70 5.79
N ASP A 51 17.28 17.59 5.94
CA ASP A 51 17.23 18.54 7.07
C ASP A 51 16.69 17.92 8.37
N ALA A 52 16.07 16.73 8.30
CA ALA A 52 15.42 16.10 9.44
C ALA A 52 16.39 15.36 10.38
N ASP A 53 16.20 15.54 11.70
CA ASP A 53 16.87 14.73 12.71
C ASP A 53 16.22 13.35 12.86
N HIS A 54 16.83 12.36 12.23
CA HIS A 54 16.36 10.97 12.26
C HIS A 54 16.66 10.21 13.56
N SER A 55 17.44 10.78 14.49
CA SER A 55 17.70 10.13 15.78
C SER A 55 16.42 9.96 16.61
N SER A 56 15.42 10.82 16.36
CA SER A 56 14.13 10.84 17.03
C SER A 56 13.11 9.81 16.50
N TYR A 57 13.45 9.06 15.45
CA TYR A 57 12.54 8.07 14.87
C TYR A 57 12.42 6.81 15.76
N GLY A 58 11.56 6.92 16.78
CA GLY A 58 11.29 5.93 17.81
C GLY A 58 10.39 6.48 18.91
N ILE A 59 10.47 5.89 20.11
CA ILE A 59 9.83 6.41 21.33
C ILE A 59 10.84 6.56 22.46
N ALA A 60 10.73 7.63 23.25
CA ALA A 60 11.66 7.91 24.36
C ALA A 60 11.46 7.02 25.60
N HIS A 61 10.24 6.50 25.81
CA HIS A 61 9.87 5.83 27.07
C HIS A 61 9.25 4.45 26.84
N ALA A 62 10.08 3.47 26.48
CA ALA A 62 9.65 2.08 26.37
C ALA A 62 9.69 1.35 27.72
N ARG A 63 8.75 0.40 27.92
CA ARG A 63 8.78 -0.51 29.06
C ARG A 63 9.93 -1.52 28.90
N PRO A 64 10.54 -2.02 30.00
CA PRO A 64 11.66 -2.97 29.92
C PRO A 64 11.35 -4.28 29.17
N ILE A 65 10.07 -4.67 29.05
CA ILE A 65 9.63 -5.85 28.30
C ILE A 65 9.58 -5.62 26.79
N HIS A 66 9.50 -4.36 26.34
CA HIS A 66 9.42 -4.06 24.91
C HIS A 66 10.75 -4.40 24.22
N ARG A 67 10.63 -4.97 23.04
CA ARG A 67 11.73 -5.39 22.15
C ARG A 67 11.55 -4.87 20.74
N ALA A 68 10.31 -4.55 20.35
CA ALA A 68 9.98 -4.09 19.01
C ALA A 68 9.05 -2.88 19.05
N LEU A 69 9.17 -2.03 18.04
CA LEU A 69 8.27 -0.91 17.77
C LEU A 69 8.02 -0.86 16.26
N GLY A 70 6.75 -0.76 15.89
CA GLY A 70 6.30 -0.86 14.50
C GLY A 70 5.69 0.42 13.94
N ASP A 71 6.23 0.90 12.82
CA ASP A 71 5.55 1.89 11.99
C ASP A 71 4.57 1.16 11.07
N ALA A 72 3.46 1.81 10.75
CA ALA A 72 2.54 1.34 9.73
C ALA A 72 2.07 2.52 8.90
N THR A 73 2.84 2.84 7.87
CA THR A 73 2.50 3.86 6.87
C THR A 73 2.39 3.16 5.51
N PRO A 74 1.18 2.74 5.12
CA PRO A 74 0.98 1.87 3.95
C PRO A 74 1.31 2.49 2.59
N ARG A 75 1.57 3.81 2.58
CA ARG A 75 1.92 4.56 1.39
C ARG A 75 3.41 4.43 1.05
N TYR A 76 4.27 4.01 1.99
CA TYR A 76 5.72 3.92 1.73
C TYR A 76 6.08 3.07 0.51
N LEU A 77 5.36 1.96 0.26
CA LEU A 77 5.62 1.12 -0.93
C LEU A 77 5.37 1.84 -2.26
N LEU A 78 4.59 2.92 -2.26
CA LEU A 78 4.26 3.72 -3.43
C LEU A 78 5.08 5.02 -3.52
N MET A 79 5.90 5.33 -2.50
CA MET A 79 6.67 6.56 -2.46
C MET A 79 8.09 6.33 -2.95
N PRO A 80 8.51 7.00 -4.04
CA PRO A 80 9.89 6.93 -4.51
C PRO A 80 10.89 7.32 -3.41
N GLY A 81 11.96 6.53 -3.25
CA GLY A 81 13.02 6.80 -2.29
C GLY A 81 12.71 6.41 -0.83
N ALA A 82 11.46 6.08 -0.49
CA ALA A 82 11.10 5.81 0.90
C ALA A 82 11.78 4.53 1.45
N LEU A 83 11.86 3.47 0.64
CA LEU A 83 12.47 2.21 1.06
C LEU A 83 14.00 2.28 1.08
N GLU A 84 14.57 3.03 0.14
CA GLU A 84 16.00 3.31 0.06
C GLU A 84 16.45 4.08 1.31
N ARG A 85 15.75 5.15 1.67
CA ARG A 85 15.99 5.90 2.91
C ARG A 85 15.85 5.03 4.17
N MET A 86 14.90 4.11 4.18
CA MET A 86 14.76 3.13 5.25
C MET A 86 15.98 2.23 5.37
N HIS A 87 16.44 1.68 4.24
CA HIS A 87 17.63 0.84 4.20
C HIS A 87 18.88 1.60 4.63
N ASP A 88 19.07 2.82 4.14
CA ASP A 88 20.25 3.65 4.45
C ASP A 88 20.33 4.02 5.93
N LYS A 89 19.20 4.32 6.57
CA LYS A 89 19.17 4.73 7.99
C LYS A 89 19.08 3.58 8.97
N ARG A 90 18.44 2.47 8.57
CA ARG A 90 18.20 1.30 9.43
C ARG A 90 18.24 0.02 8.58
N PRO A 91 19.41 -0.44 8.16
CA PRO A 91 19.54 -1.63 7.31
C PRO A 91 19.00 -2.90 7.97
N GLU A 92 18.92 -2.93 9.31
CA GLU A 92 18.35 -4.02 10.09
C GLU A 92 16.81 -3.99 10.21
N MET A 93 16.17 -2.89 9.79
CA MET A 93 14.72 -2.72 9.91
C MET A 93 13.98 -3.71 9.03
N ARG A 94 13.02 -4.42 9.63
CA ARG A 94 12.20 -5.39 8.90
C ARG A 94 11.07 -4.69 8.16
N LEU A 95 10.99 -4.90 6.86
CA LEU A 95 9.91 -4.38 6.03
C LEU A 95 8.82 -5.45 5.87
N ILE A 96 7.57 -5.06 6.11
CA ILE A 96 6.40 -5.96 6.03
C ILE A 96 5.45 -5.40 4.97
N GLY A 97 5.23 -6.18 3.91
CA GLY A 97 4.21 -5.93 2.90
C GLY A 97 3.03 -6.90 3.06
N ILE A 98 1.82 -6.38 3.01
CA ILE A 98 0.58 -7.17 2.93
C ILE A 98 -0.11 -6.82 1.62
N PHE A 99 -0.50 -7.85 0.87
CA PHE A 99 -1.19 -7.71 -0.39
C PHE A 99 -2.60 -8.30 -0.30
N ARG A 100 -3.49 -7.76 -1.14
CA ARG A 100 -4.87 -8.19 -1.32
C ARG A 100 -5.10 -8.33 -2.81
N ASP A 101 -6.12 -9.11 -3.19
CA ASP A 101 -6.63 -9.09 -4.56
C ASP A 101 -6.78 -7.62 -5.06
N PRO A 102 -6.24 -7.31 -6.25
CA PRO A 102 -6.12 -5.92 -6.71
C PRO A 102 -7.47 -5.27 -6.98
N ILE A 103 -8.49 -6.02 -7.41
CA ILE A 103 -9.85 -5.52 -7.68
C ILE A 103 -10.51 -5.19 -6.34
N ASP A 104 -10.41 -6.10 -5.41
CA ASP A 104 -10.93 -5.98 -4.05
C ASP A 104 -10.30 -4.81 -3.28
N ARG A 105 -8.99 -4.61 -3.46
CA ARG A 105 -8.24 -3.47 -2.95
C ARG A 105 -8.71 -2.16 -3.59
N LEU A 106 -8.96 -2.15 -4.91
CA LEU A 106 -9.49 -1.00 -5.64
C LEU A 106 -10.90 -0.61 -5.15
N VAL A 107 -11.81 -1.57 -5.01
CA VAL A 107 -13.15 -1.34 -4.44
C VAL A 107 -13.04 -0.75 -3.04
N SER A 108 -12.16 -1.30 -2.20
CA SER A 108 -11.95 -0.77 -0.84
C SER A 108 -11.38 0.65 -0.82
N GLN A 109 -10.53 1.00 -1.80
CA GLN A 109 -10.04 2.37 -2.02
C GLN A 109 -11.20 3.29 -2.40
N TRP A 110 -12.02 2.89 -3.37
CA TRP A 110 -13.17 3.66 -3.85
C TRP A 110 -14.15 3.98 -2.72
N VAL A 111 -14.54 2.97 -1.94
CA VAL A 111 -15.43 3.15 -0.78
C VAL A 111 -14.83 4.14 0.23
N MET A 112 -13.52 4.05 0.49
CA MET A 112 -12.83 4.95 1.41
C MET A 112 -12.79 6.40 0.89
N VAL A 113 -12.53 6.60 -0.39
CA VAL A 113 -12.50 7.93 -1.02
C VAL A 113 -13.90 8.54 -1.01
N ARG A 114 -14.94 7.80 -1.40
CA ARG A 114 -16.34 8.27 -1.35
C ARG A 114 -16.82 8.61 0.05
N ALA A 115 -16.45 7.81 1.05
CA ALA A 115 -16.81 8.10 2.44
C ALA A 115 -16.12 9.37 2.98
N ARG A 116 -14.91 9.70 2.50
CA ARG A 116 -14.14 10.87 2.96
C ARG A 116 -14.43 12.14 2.15
N GLN A 117 -14.81 12.01 0.88
CA GLN A 117 -14.97 13.11 -0.06
C GLN A 117 -16.22 12.89 -0.92
N PRO A 118 -17.43 12.87 -0.32
CA PRO A 118 -18.65 12.48 -1.03
C PRO A 118 -18.95 13.33 -2.27
N ASP A 119 -18.58 14.61 -2.25
CA ASP A 119 -18.87 15.56 -3.34
C ASP A 119 -17.80 15.59 -4.45
N ARG A 120 -16.64 14.94 -4.23
CA ARG A 120 -15.51 14.97 -5.16
C ARG A 120 -15.08 13.58 -5.64
N ALA A 121 -15.47 12.55 -4.93
CA ALA A 121 -15.06 11.20 -5.22
C ALA A 121 -15.71 10.72 -6.53
N PRO A 122 -14.93 10.11 -7.43
CA PRO A 122 -15.47 9.56 -8.66
C PRO A 122 -16.51 8.47 -8.37
N ASP A 123 -17.48 8.33 -9.27
CA ASP A 123 -18.33 7.15 -9.25
C ASP A 123 -17.52 5.89 -9.63
N TRP A 124 -18.16 4.71 -9.57
CA TRP A 124 -17.44 3.48 -9.84
C TRP A 124 -16.92 3.39 -11.29
N PRO A 125 -17.74 3.66 -12.33
CA PRO A 125 -17.27 3.77 -13.72
C PRO A 125 -16.08 4.70 -13.91
N GLU A 126 -16.11 5.90 -13.35
CA GLU A 126 -15.02 6.88 -13.44
C GLU A 126 -13.74 6.36 -12.78
N MET A 127 -13.85 5.73 -11.61
CA MET A 127 -12.69 5.22 -10.88
C MET A 127 -11.98 4.08 -11.64
N ILE A 128 -12.73 3.16 -12.26
CA ILE A 128 -12.13 2.06 -13.02
C ILE A 128 -11.64 2.48 -14.41
N ALA A 129 -12.17 3.58 -14.94
CA ALA A 129 -11.71 4.16 -16.20
C ALA A 129 -10.41 4.96 -16.02
N TRP A 130 -10.09 5.40 -14.81
CA TRP A 130 -8.87 6.15 -14.53
C TRP A 130 -7.64 5.31 -14.84
N ARG A 131 -6.85 5.78 -15.81
CA ARG A 131 -5.58 5.16 -16.20
C ARG A 131 -4.62 6.27 -16.66
N PRO A 132 -3.42 6.37 -16.07
CA PRO A 132 -2.36 7.21 -16.62
C PRO A 132 -2.03 6.79 -18.06
N GLU A 133 -1.66 7.74 -18.92
CA GLU A 133 -1.30 7.44 -20.32
C GLU A 133 -0.07 6.52 -20.40
N ASP A 134 0.84 6.67 -19.46
CA ASP A 134 2.08 5.91 -19.27
C ASP A 134 1.88 4.60 -18.50
N PHE A 135 0.64 4.23 -18.16
CA PHE A 135 0.38 2.99 -17.44
C PHE A 135 0.74 1.77 -18.32
N PRO A 136 1.64 0.89 -17.86
CA PRO A 136 2.12 -0.22 -18.68
C PRO A 136 0.98 -1.19 -19.01
N THR A 137 0.79 -1.47 -20.31
CA THR A 137 -0.19 -2.45 -20.81
C THR A 137 0.38 -3.87 -20.88
N SER A 138 1.68 -4.01 -20.66
CA SER A 138 2.39 -5.27 -20.55
C SER A 138 3.35 -5.20 -19.36
N MET A 139 3.66 -6.34 -18.76
CA MET A 139 4.65 -6.40 -17.68
C MET A 139 6.03 -6.04 -18.24
N PRO A 140 6.73 -5.04 -17.67
CA PRO A 140 8.08 -4.71 -18.10
C PRO A 140 9.03 -5.92 -17.95
N PRO A 141 9.97 -6.14 -18.88
CA PRO A 141 10.86 -7.30 -18.87
C PRO A 141 11.61 -7.51 -17.55
N GLU A 142 12.01 -6.43 -16.89
CA GLU A 142 12.69 -6.43 -15.59
C GLU A 142 11.85 -6.99 -14.44
N PHE A 143 10.52 -7.02 -14.59
CA PHE A 143 9.59 -7.64 -13.63
C PHE A 143 9.13 -9.04 -14.05
N THR A 144 9.70 -9.60 -15.14
CA THR A 144 9.42 -10.97 -15.57
C THR A 144 10.38 -11.98 -14.91
N GLY A 145 9.99 -12.48 -13.74
CA GLY A 145 10.68 -13.60 -13.08
C GLY A 145 10.17 -14.97 -13.57
N PRO A 146 10.74 -16.09 -13.06
CA PRO A 146 10.31 -17.46 -13.41
C PRO A 146 8.80 -17.77 -13.19
N GLY A 147 8.07 -16.89 -12.51
CA GLY A 147 6.62 -16.96 -12.30
C GLY A 147 5.75 -16.13 -13.26
N ALA A 148 6.35 -15.31 -14.13
CA ALA A 148 5.63 -14.31 -14.93
C ALA A 148 4.84 -14.87 -16.13
N GLY A 149 5.14 -16.10 -16.58
CA GLY A 149 4.52 -16.71 -17.75
C GLY A 149 3.07 -17.18 -17.59
N ARG A 150 2.38 -16.88 -16.49
CA ARG A 150 1.00 -17.36 -16.22
C ARG A 150 -0.09 -16.28 -16.33
N SER A 151 0.28 -15.02 -16.54
CA SER A 151 -0.66 -13.89 -16.54
C SER A 151 -0.65 -13.12 -17.86
N SER A 152 -0.93 -13.79 -18.98
CA SER A 152 -1.43 -13.09 -20.15
C SER A 152 -2.91 -12.78 -19.91
N CYS A 153 -3.20 -11.59 -19.39
CA CYS A 153 -4.54 -11.01 -19.51
C CYS A 153 -4.73 -10.59 -20.98
N GLU A 154 -5.03 -11.54 -21.85
CA GLU A 154 -5.56 -11.21 -23.16
C GLU A 154 -6.97 -10.63 -22.96
N PRO A 155 -7.30 -9.47 -23.56
CA PRO A 155 -8.67 -9.00 -23.57
C PRO A 155 -9.51 -10.02 -24.32
N ARG A 156 -10.47 -10.68 -23.64
CA ARG A 156 -11.50 -11.46 -24.32
C ARG A 156 -12.19 -10.53 -25.32
N ALA A 157 -11.99 -10.80 -26.60
CA ALA A 157 -12.74 -10.14 -27.66
C ALA A 157 -14.24 -10.27 -27.33
N SER A 158 -14.91 -9.12 -27.24
CA SER A 158 -16.36 -9.02 -27.18
C SER A 158 -16.91 -9.76 -28.40
N SER A 159 -17.50 -10.94 -28.20
CA SER A 159 -18.25 -11.61 -29.26
C SER A 159 -19.48 -10.76 -29.54
N ALA A 160 -19.49 -10.21 -30.75
CA ALA A 160 -20.53 -9.36 -31.31
C ALA A 160 -21.96 -9.90 -31.04
N ALA A 161 -22.86 -8.94 -30.87
CA ALA A 161 -24.30 -9.12 -30.74
C ALA A 161 -24.87 -10.11 -31.77
N THR A 162 -25.47 -11.20 -31.29
CA THR A 162 -26.41 -11.98 -32.07
C THR A 162 -27.69 -11.18 -32.22
N THR A 163 -27.87 -10.55 -33.38
CA THR A 163 -29.16 -10.03 -33.85
C THR A 163 -30.17 -11.17 -33.87
N VAL A 164 -31.14 -11.15 -32.94
CA VAL A 164 -32.34 -11.99 -33.06
C VAL A 164 -33.23 -11.34 -34.11
N GLY A 165 -33.20 -11.89 -35.32
CA GLY A 165 -34.10 -11.52 -36.40
C GLY A 165 -35.54 -11.89 -36.06
N ARG A 166 -36.45 -10.90 -36.15
CA ARG A 166 -37.90 -11.13 -36.22
C ARG A 166 -38.20 -11.84 -37.54
N SER A 167 -38.87 -12.99 -37.49
CA SER A 167 -39.61 -13.53 -38.63
C SER A 167 -41.10 -13.51 -38.31
N ALA A 168 -41.82 -12.66 -39.04
CA ALA A 168 -43.27 -12.73 -39.18
C ALA A 168 -43.65 -13.79 -40.23
N THR A 169 -44.94 -14.15 -40.23
CA THR A 169 -45.72 -14.97 -41.18
C THR A 169 -45.87 -16.48 -40.91
N GLY A 170 -47.14 -16.90 -40.89
CA GLY A 170 -47.66 -18.25 -40.70
C GLY A 170 -48.94 -18.21 -39.88
#